data_AF-A0A930MB97-F1
#
_entry.id   AF-A0A930MB97-F1
#
_cell.length_a   1.000
_cell.length_b   1.000
_cell.length_c   1.000
_cell.angle_alpha   90.00
_cell.angle_beta   90.00
_cell.angle_gamma   90.00
#
_symmetry.space_group_name_H-M   'P 1'
#
loop_
_entity.id
_entity.type
_entity.pdbx_description
1 polymer ?
#
loop_
_entity_poly.entity_id
_entity_poly.type
_entity_poly.pdbx_seq_one_letter_code
_entity_poly.pdbx_strand_id
1 'polypeptide(L)'
;MFGIIIGAHGSLAEELRKSCEMICGTQKNLRTVTLMPGESLDDVLVKYKDAIAQLDCTNGLLFLNDLFGGSPFNAACRLAAGDLSYGIVTGVNLPMLIEMVSIQNVDRELDIH
;
A
#
# COMPACT_ATOMS: atom_id res chain seq x y z
N MET A 1 -3.92 -13.23 -4.02
CA MET A 1 -3.64 -12.39 -2.83
C MET A 1 -4.25 -11.01 -3.05
N PHE A 2 -4.37 -10.16 -2.02
CA PHE A 2 -4.66 -8.74 -2.23
C PHE A 2 -3.36 -7.93 -2.23
N GLY A 3 -3.25 -6.87 -3.02
CA GLY A 3 -2.09 -5.98 -3.04
C GLY A 3 -2.11 -5.00 -1.86
N ILE A 4 -0.94 -4.57 -1.40
CA ILE A 4 -0.82 -3.47 -0.41
C ILE A 4 0.09 -2.38 -0.99
N ILE A 5 -0.37 -1.13 -0.96
CA ILE A 5 0.49 0.02 -1.24
C ILE A 5 0.43 1.00 -0.08
N ILE A 6 1.59 1.35 0.48
CA ILE A 6 1.72 2.42 1.45
C ILE A 6 1.99 3.73 0.71
N GLY A 7 1.11 4.72 0.88
CA GLY A 7 1.24 6.04 0.29
C GLY A 7 1.54 7.11 1.34
N ALA A 8 2.64 7.84 1.21
CA ALA A 8 2.94 8.89 2.19
C ALA A 8 3.76 10.06 1.64
N HIS A 9 3.76 11.17 2.36
CA HIS A 9 4.67 12.29 2.15
C HIS A 9 6.09 11.91 2.59
N GLY A 10 7.09 12.34 1.81
CA GLY A 10 8.50 12.02 2.06
C GLY A 10 8.75 10.51 2.09
N SER A 11 9.72 10.08 2.91
CA SER A 11 10.14 8.67 3.02
C SER A 11 9.35 7.83 4.02
N LEU A 12 8.26 8.36 4.61
CA LEU A 12 7.51 7.64 5.65
C LEU A 12 7.03 6.25 5.19
N ALA A 13 6.51 6.14 3.97
CA ALA A 13 6.05 4.87 3.40
C ALA A 13 7.17 3.82 3.32
N GLU A 14 8.37 4.25 2.90
CA GLU A 14 9.55 3.41 2.78
C GLU A 14 10.05 2.94 4.14
N GLU A 15 10.10 3.83 5.13
CA GLU A 15 10.57 3.49 6.47
C GLU A 15 9.58 2.62 7.24
N LEU A 16 8.26 2.81 7.02
CA LEU A 16 7.24 1.90 7.55
C LEU A 16 7.40 0.49 6.98
N ARG A 17 7.61 0.38 5.66
CA ARG A 17 7.89 -0.91 5.02
C ARG A 17 9.15 -1.56 5.61
N LYS A 18 10.26 -0.83 5.69
CA LYS A 18 11.53 -1.37 6.23
C LYS A 18 11.35 -1.87 7.67
N SER A 19 10.65 -1.11 8.50
CA SER A 19 10.36 -1.50 9.89
C SER A 19 9.48 -2.76 9.94
N CYS A 20 8.45 -2.84 9.09
CA CYS A 20 7.63 -4.04 8.97
C CYS A 20 8.43 -5.25 8.48
N GLU A 21 9.29 -5.10 7.48
CA GLU A 21 10.10 -6.19 6.94
C GLU A 21 11.18 -6.66 7.93
N MET A 22 11.65 -5.79 8.81
CA MET A 22 12.52 -6.17 9.93
C MET A 22 11.83 -7.11 10.92
N ILE A 23 10.51 -6.99 11.08
CA ILE A 23 9.71 -7.77 12.04
C ILE A 23 9.12 -9.02 11.38
N CYS A 24 8.53 -8.87 10.20
CA CYS A 24 7.73 -9.89 9.52
C CYS A 24 8.47 -10.57 8.35
N GLY A 25 9.73 -10.19 8.09
CA GLY A 25 10.48 -10.63 6.90
C GLY A 25 10.04 -9.90 5.63
N THR A 26 10.67 -10.24 4.50
CA THR A 26 10.43 -9.59 3.21
C THR A 26 9.00 -9.76 2.71
N GLN A 27 8.35 -8.66 2.32
CA GLN A 27 6.98 -8.67 1.83
C GLN A 27 6.94 -8.52 0.30
N LYS A 28 6.57 -9.60 -0.41
CA LYS A 28 6.61 -9.64 -1.87
C LYS A 28 5.49 -8.84 -2.54
N ASN A 29 4.29 -8.86 -1.95
CA ASN A 29 3.09 -8.24 -2.51
C ASN A 29 2.72 -6.93 -1.78
N LEU A 30 3.76 -6.15 -1.48
CA LEU A 30 3.68 -4.85 -0.85
C LEU A 30 4.59 -3.86 -1.59
N ARG A 31 4.09 -2.64 -1.85
CA ARG A 31 4.85 -1.54 -2.45
C ARG A 31 4.66 -0.24 -1.67
N THR A 32 5.51 0.74 -1.96
CA THR A 32 5.51 2.06 -1.35
C THR A 32 5.46 3.12 -2.44
N VAL A 33 4.68 4.16 -2.22
CA VAL A 33 4.60 5.34 -3.09
C VAL A 33 4.83 6.57 -2.22
N THR A 34 5.77 7.39 -2.64
CA THR A 34 6.17 8.61 -1.94
C THR A 34 5.74 9.84 -2.74
N LEU A 35 5.33 10.88 -2.00
CA LEU A 35 5.25 12.24 -2.51
C LEU A 35 6.45 13.04 -1.99
N MET A 36 7.36 13.38 -2.88
CA MET A 36 8.56 14.17 -2.61
C MET A 36 8.34 15.66 -2.92
N PRO A 37 9.14 16.59 -2.36
CA PRO A 37 9.04 18.00 -2.68
C PRO A 37 9.16 18.26 -4.19
N GLY A 38 8.22 19.02 -4.74
CA GLY A 38 8.14 19.34 -6.17
C GLY A 38 7.31 18.37 -7.00
N GLU A 39 6.89 17.23 -6.45
CA GLU A 39 5.98 16.31 -7.12
C GLU A 39 4.54 16.76 -7.00
N SER A 40 3.78 16.51 -8.06
CA SER A 40 2.35 16.77 -8.15
C SER A 40 1.53 15.53 -7.79
N LEU A 41 0.21 15.72 -7.68
CA LEU A 41 -0.72 14.60 -7.54
C LEU A 41 -0.67 13.66 -8.75
N ASP A 42 -0.48 14.20 -9.96
CA ASP A 42 -0.44 13.38 -11.19
C ASP A 42 0.83 12.51 -11.24
N ASP A 43 1.95 13.00 -10.70
CA ASP A 43 3.17 12.19 -10.54
C ASP A 43 2.92 11.01 -9.59
N VAL A 44 2.22 11.26 -8.46
CA VAL A 44 1.83 10.21 -7.52
C VAL A 44 0.88 9.20 -8.15
N LEU A 45 -0.06 9.64 -9.00
CA LEU A 45 -0.94 8.74 -9.75
C LEU A 45 -0.16 7.81 -10.69
N VAL A 46 0.85 8.32 -11.38
CA VAL A 46 1.73 7.50 -12.24
C VAL A 46 2.46 6.46 -11.38
N LYS A 47 3.08 6.88 -10.27
CA LYS A 47 3.76 5.97 -9.34
C LYS A 47 2.84 4.88 -8.79
N TYR A 48 1.59 5.21 -8.44
CA TYR A 48 0.63 4.21 -8.00
C TYR A 48 0.33 3.19 -9.11
N LYS A 49 0.09 3.64 -10.34
CA LYS A 49 -0.15 2.73 -11.47
C LYS A 49 1.04 1.80 -11.71
N ASP A 50 2.26 2.32 -11.63
CA ASP A 50 3.49 1.53 -11.77
C ASP A 50 3.65 0.52 -10.63
N ALA A 51 3.30 0.90 -9.40
CA ALA A 51 3.31 0.00 -8.25
C ALA A 51 2.25 -1.11 -8.36
N ILE A 52 1.04 -0.77 -8.82
CA ILE A 52 -0.06 -1.73 -9.04
C ILE A 52 0.34 -2.78 -10.08
N ALA A 53 1.00 -2.37 -11.17
CA ALA A 53 1.47 -3.30 -12.21
C ALA A 53 2.49 -4.34 -11.70
N GLN A 54 3.05 -4.16 -10.52
CA GLN A 54 4.02 -5.08 -9.89
C GLN A 54 3.41 -5.93 -8.77
N LEU A 55 2.11 -5.82 -8.53
CA LEU A 55 1.40 -6.50 -7.45
C LEU A 55 0.40 -7.52 -7.99
N ASP A 56 0.24 -8.64 -7.28
CA ASP A 56 -0.91 -9.52 -7.41
C ASP A 56 -2.10 -8.86 -6.71
N CYS A 57 -3.02 -8.31 -7.51
CA CYS A 57 -4.25 -7.68 -7.05
C CYS A 57 -5.48 -8.55 -7.29
N THR A 58 -5.32 -9.88 -7.46
CA THR A 58 -6.44 -10.80 -7.77
C THR A 58 -7.59 -10.71 -6.77
N ASN A 59 -7.27 -10.48 -5.48
CA ASN A 59 -8.26 -10.32 -4.41
C ASN A 59 -8.43 -8.85 -3.98
N GLY A 60 -8.16 -7.90 -4.89
CA GLY A 60 -8.24 -6.47 -4.64
C GLY A 60 -6.93 -5.83 -4.20
N LEU A 61 -7.00 -4.56 -3.83
CA LEU A 61 -5.86 -3.72 -3.47
C LEU A 61 -6.22 -2.83 -2.29
N LEU A 62 -5.31 -2.71 -1.32
CA LEU A 62 -5.45 -1.80 -0.18
C LEU A 62 -4.41 -0.69 -0.24
N PHE A 63 -4.88 0.55 -0.32
CA PHE A 63 -4.04 1.74 -0.12
C PHE A 63 -4.02 2.11 1.36
N LEU A 64 -2.83 2.09 1.96
CA LEU A 64 -2.58 2.54 3.33
C LEU A 64 -1.89 3.90 3.28
N ASN A 65 -2.65 4.96 3.48
CA ASN A 65 -2.17 6.33 3.35
C ASN A 65 -1.83 6.97 4.70
N ASP A 66 -0.87 7.89 4.71
CA ASP A 66 -0.48 8.64 5.90
C ASP A 66 -1.59 9.57 6.41
N LEU A 67 -2.17 10.39 5.54
CA LEU A 67 -3.07 11.48 5.92
C LEU A 67 -4.30 11.55 5.00
N PHE A 68 -5.47 11.67 5.61
CA PHE A 68 -6.70 11.99 4.90
C PHE A 68 -6.62 13.35 4.20
N GLY A 69 -7.07 13.42 2.95
CA GLY A 69 -7.04 14.64 2.14
C GLY A 69 -5.66 15.02 1.56
N GLY A 70 -4.59 14.29 1.90
CA GLY A 70 -3.26 14.47 1.31
C GLY A 70 -3.18 14.01 -0.15
N SER A 71 -2.15 14.42 -0.90
CA SER A 71 -2.00 14.01 -2.30
C SER A 71 -1.92 12.49 -2.53
N PRO A 72 -1.21 11.69 -1.70
CA PRO A 72 -1.25 10.23 -1.79
C PRO A 72 -2.68 9.69 -1.65
N PHE A 73 -3.42 10.17 -0.65
CA PHE A 73 -4.83 9.81 -0.46
C PHE A 73 -5.71 10.19 -1.65
N ASN A 74 -5.63 11.43 -2.14
CA ASN A 74 -6.46 11.90 -3.25
C ASN A 74 -6.15 11.14 -4.56
N ALA A 75 -4.89 10.78 -4.80
CA ALA A 75 -4.50 9.95 -5.92
C ALA A 75 -5.07 8.52 -5.79
N ALA A 76 -4.99 7.91 -4.59
CA ALA A 76 -5.63 6.62 -4.32
C ALA A 76 -7.15 6.67 -4.55
N CYS A 77 -7.84 7.73 -4.11
CA CYS A 77 -9.28 7.90 -4.34
C CYS A 77 -9.65 7.91 -5.83
N ARG A 78 -8.86 8.58 -6.68
CA ARG A 78 -9.10 8.58 -8.12
C ARG A 78 -8.98 7.19 -8.74
N LEU A 79 -8.07 6.36 -8.23
CA LEU A 79 -7.90 4.98 -8.69
C LEU A 79 -9.04 4.07 -8.18
N ALA A 80 -9.37 4.16 -6.89
CA ALA A 80 -10.46 3.36 -6.30
C ALA A 80 -11.85 3.72 -6.85
N ALA A 81 -12.05 4.96 -7.32
CA ALA A 81 -13.29 5.32 -8.04
C ALA A 81 -13.49 4.50 -9.33
N GLY A 82 -12.42 3.96 -9.92
CA GLY A 82 -12.48 3.13 -11.13
C GLY A 82 -12.54 1.63 -10.87
N ASP A 83 -12.32 1.16 -9.64
CA ASP A 83 -12.28 -0.26 -9.29
C ASP A 83 -12.81 -0.48 -7.86
N LEU A 84 -13.98 -1.12 -7.74
CA LEU A 84 -14.64 -1.37 -6.45
C LEU A 84 -13.91 -2.39 -5.57
N SER A 85 -12.92 -3.12 -6.12
CA SER A 85 -12.07 -4.02 -5.33
C SER A 85 -10.96 -3.28 -4.58
N TYR A 86 -10.83 -1.96 -4.77
CA TYR A 86 -9.79 -1.15 -4.16
C TYR A 86 -10.29 -0.47 -2.88
N GLY A 87 -9.64 -0.79 -1.76
CA GLY A 87 -9.88 -0.18 -0.46
C GLY A 87 -8.88 0.93 -0.13
N ILE A 88 -9.30 1.91 0.68
CA ILE A 88 -8.43 2.99 1.16
C ILE A 88 -8.58 3.12 2.67
N VAL A 89 -7.45 3.16 3.38
CA VAL A 89 -7.37 3.47 4.80
C VAL A 89 -6.33 4.57 5.00
N THR A 90 -6.57 5.47 5.94
CA THR A 90 -5.67 6.59 6.28
C THR A 90 -5.13 6.45 7.69
N GLY A 91 -4.08 7.19 8.03
CA GLY A 91 -3.46 7.11 9.35
C GLY A 91 -2.65 5.83 9.52
N VAL A 92 -2.02 5.36 8.44
CA VAL A 92 -1.19 4.15 8.48
C VAL A 92 -0.16 4.24 9.60
N ASN A 93 -0.06 3.18 10.37
CA ASN A 93 0.92 3.01 11.43
C ASN A 93 1.49 1.59 11.36
N LEU A 94 2.58 1.34 12.11
CA LEU A 94 3.25 0.05 12.09
C LEU A 94 2.35 -1.11 12.54
N PRO A 95 1.55 -1.01 13.63
CA PRO A 95 0.62 -2.08 14.01
C PRO A 95 -0.38 -2.46 12.92
N MET A 96 -1.00 -1.48 12.26
CA MET A 96 -1.93 -1.71 11.16
C MET A 96 -1.23 -2.45 10.00
N LEU A 97 -0.02 -2.01 9.65
CA LEU A 97 0.74 -2.63 8.57
C LEU A 97 1.10 -4.09 8.91
N ILE A 98 1.57 -4.37 10.13
CA ILE A 98 1.87 -5.72 10.62
C ILE A 98 0.65 -6.63 10.54
N GLU A 99 -0.53 -6.13 10.92
CA GLU A 99 -1.77 -6.89 10.86
C GLU A 99 -2.13 -7.25 9.41
N MET A 100 -2.06 -6.29 8.49
CA MET A 100 -2.40 -6.52 7.08
C MET A 100 -1.47 -7.55 6.41
N VAL A 101 -0.16 -7.49 6.70
CA VAL A 101 0.78 -8.48 6.14
C VAL A 101 0.63 -9.85 6.81
N SER A 102 0.26 -9.89 8.10
CA SER A 102 -0.03 -11.15 8.80
C SER A 102 -1.22 -11.87 8.18
N ILE A 103 -2.32 -11.16 7.93
CA ILE A 103 -3.51 -11.71 7.25
C ILE A 103 -3.13 -12.25 5.86
N GLN A 104 -2.32 -11.50 5.11
CA GLN A 104 -1.86 -11.90 3.79
C GLN A 104 -0.99 -13.19 3.80
N ASN A 105 -0.30 -13.46 4.91
CA ASN A 105 0.51 -14.66 5.10
C ASN A 105 -0.29 -15.86 5.63
N VAL A 106 -1.32 -15.63 6.46
CA VAL A 106 -2.21 -16.71 6.92
C VAL A 106 -2.95 -17.36 5.74
N ASP A 107 -3.36 -16.56 4.75
CA ASP A 107 -3.92 -17.07 3.48
C ASP A 107 -2.93 -17.97 2.70
N ARG A 108 -1.62 -17.94 3.03
CA ARG A 108 -0.60 -18.81 2.42
C ARG A 108 -0.26 -20.06 3.25
N GLU A 109 -0.47 -20.03 4.57
CA GLU A 109 -0.04 -21.12 5.46
C GLU A 109 -1.13 -22.19 5.72
N LEU A 110 -2.34 -22.00 5.20
CA LEU A 110 -3.44 -22.96 5.39
C LEU A 110 -3.51 -24.10 4.35
N ASP A 111 -2.48 -24.29 3.52
CA ASP A 111 -2.34 -25.53 2.73
C ASP A 111 -1.90 -26.69 3.66
N ILE A 112 -2.89 -27.33 4.30
CA ILE A 112 -2.73 -28.59 5.04
C ILE A 112 -2.87 -29.83 4.13
N HIS A 113 -2.47 -29.70 2.86
CA HIS A 113 -2.36 -30.82 1.93
C HIS A 113 -0.95 -31.41 1.93
#